data_AF-A0A160MGW5-F1
#
_entry.id   AF-A0A160MGW5-F1
#
_cell.length_a   1.000
_cell.length_b   1.000
_cell.length_c   1.000
_cell.angle_alpha   90.00
_cell.angle_beta   90.00
_cell.angle_gamma   90.00
#
_symmetry.space_group_name_H-M   'P 1'
#
loop_
_entity.id
_entity.type
_entity.pdbx_description
1 polymer ?
#
loop_
_entity_poly.entity_id
_entity_poly.type
_entity_poly.pdbx_seq_one_letter_code
_entity_poly.pdbx_strand_id
1 'polypeptide(L)'
;MSNRDSLEQGNNEKLYQYFLEEERKYKAARIALGLKRAREQGRVIISRVPFGYRSSYGKLQIDVQEAKVVEKVFQYLAEEKSYKSVSNMLNSHGYSYKNRPWTPSNIRLIAKSPIYIGELYFNKTTTRYLDDGKSQIIKNPQSEWKKISVPSIVTPELFSRVQRILSMKTDKKIKLEENNMTSNKKIVFYHRTNVGSKEDYQPIGQILKSKLGNIDKFYIDDSCSGISDPFKRGSFQKMKKDIEAGMIGKMVIKDYNRISRNNEDLAKVLDFLRTNGVEVVICN
;
A
#
# COMPACT_ATOMS: atom_id res chain seq x y z
N MET A 1 -35.47 -16.98 42.34
CA MET A 1 -34.05 -16.57 42.34
C MET A 1 -33.98 -15.27 41.57
N SER A 2 -33.66 -14.19 42.28
CA SER A 2 -34.23 -12.86 42.10
C SER A 2 -33.29 -11.95 41.33
N ASN A 3 -33.84 -10.92 40.68
CA ASN A 3 -33.16 -9.83 39.96
C ASN A 3 -31.94 -9.23 40.70
N ARG A 4 -31.86 -9.39 42.04
CA ARG A 4 -30.72 -9.04 42.90
C ARG A 4 -29.44 -9.83 42.57
N ASP A 5 -29.54 -11.14 42.34
CA ASP A 5 -28.37 -12.00 42.10
C ASP A 5 -27.68 -11.62 40.77
N SER A 6 -28.48 -11.25 39.76
CA SER A 6 -28.01 -10.77 38.45
C SER A 6 -27.36 -9.37 38.52
N LEU A 7 -27.91 -8.48 39.35
CA LEU A 7 -27.36 -7.14 39.60
C LEU A 7 -26.04 -7.19 40.38
N GLU A 8 -25.92 -8.09 41.36
CA GLU A 8 -24.69 -8.31 42.12
C GLU A 8 -23.59 -8.95 41.27
N GLN A 9 -23.91 -9.92 40.41
CA GLN A 9 -22.95 -10.47 39.45
C GLN A 9 -22.44 -9.40 38.47
N GLY A 10 -23.33 -8.57 37.90
CA GLY A 10 -22.93 -7.49 36.99
C GLY A 10 -22.07 -6.40 37.67
N ASN A 11 -22.31 -6.11 38.95
CA ASN A 11 -21.49 -5.16 39.71
C ASN A 11 -20.11 -5.75 40.07
N ASN A 12 -20.05 -7.03 40.43
CA ASN A 12 -18.79 -7.71 40.71
C ASN A 12 -17.91 -7.84 39.46
N GLU A 13 -18.52 -8.08 38.30
CA GLU A 13 -17.80 -8.14 37.02
C GLU A 13 -17.26 -6.77 36.62
N LYS A 14 -18.04 -5.69 36.78
CA LYS A 14 -17.55 -4.31 36.58
C LYS A 14 -16.41 -3.96 37.53
N LEU A 15 -16.50 -4.35 38.80
CA LEU A 15 -15.47 -4.12 39.80
C LEU A 15 -14.19 -4.90 39.46
N TYR A 16 -14.32 -6.13 38.99
CA TYR A 16 -13.19 -6.95 38.52
C TYR A 16 -12.51 -6.34 37.29
N GLN A 17 -13.28 -5.87 36.30
CA GLN A 17 -12.72 -5.15 35.15
C GLN A 17 -11.99 -3.87 35.56
N TYR A 18 -12.56 -3.09 36.50
CA TYR A 18 -11.91 -1.90 37.05
C TYR A 18 -10.56 -2.24 37.70
N PHE A 19 -10.50 -3.29 38.53
CA PHE A 19 -9.24 -3.73 39.15
C PHE A 19 -8.21 -4.18 38.10
N LEU A 20 -8.63 -4.91 37.06
CA LEU A 20 -7.74 -5.29 35.96
C LEU A 20 -7.20 -4.07 35.20
N GLU A 21 -8.03 -3.06 34.96
CA GLU A 21 -7.60 -1.81 34.34
C GLU A 21 -6.60 -1.03 35.21
N GLU A 22 -6.88 -0.87 36.50
CA GLU A 22 -5.99 -0.18 37.43
C GLU A 22 -4.65 -0.91 37.58
N GLU A 23 -4.65 -2.25 37.69
CA GLU A 23 -3.42 -3.03 37.75
C GLU A 23 -2.59 -2.89 36.45
N ARG A 24 -3.25 -2.81 35.29
CA ARG A 24 -2.59 -2.54 34.00
C ARG A 24 -2.00 -1.14 33.93
N LYS A 25 -2.77 -0.11 34.32
CA LYS A 25 -2.29 1.28 34.38
C LYS A 25 -1.10 1.39 35.32
N TYR A 26 -1.16 0.75 36.48
CA TYR A 26 -0.06 0.69 37.44
C TYR A 26 1.18 -0.01 36.88
N LYS A 27 1.04 -1.18 36.25
CA LYS A 27 2.15 -1.90 35.59
C LYS A 27 2.78 -1.05 34.47
N ALA A 28 1.95 -0.42 33.63
CA ALA A 28 2.40 0.46 32.56
C ALA A 28 3.14 1.69 33.10
N ALA A 29 2.61 2.34 34.14
CA ALA A 29 3.25 3.47 34.81
C ALA A 29 4.60 3.09 35.42
N ARG A 30 4.70 1.91 36.06
CA ARG A 30 5.97 1.38 36.58
C ARG A 30 7.00 1.13 35.49
N ILE A 31 6.61 0.50 34.37
CA ILE A 31 7.50 0.27 33.23
C ILE A 31 7.96 1.62 32.64
N ALA A 32 7.04 2.56 32.45
CA ALA A 32 7.35 3.89 31.95
C ALA A 32 8.33 4.64 32.85
N LEU A 33 8.13 4.58 34.18
CA LEU A 33 9.03 5.16 35.17
C LEU A 33 10.41 4.51 35.15
N GLY A 34 10.49 3.17 35.06
CA GLY A 34 11.75 2.45 34.93
C GLY A 34 12.53 2.82 33.67
N LEU A 35 11.83 2.89 32.52
CA LEU A 35 12.42 3.33 31.25
C LEU A 35 12.85 4.81 31.29
N LYS A 36 12.10 5.67 31.99
CA LYS A 36 12.48 7.09 32.19
C LYS A 36 13.78 7.19 32.99
N ARG A 37 13.87 6.52 34.15
CA ARG A 37 15.08 6.49 34.99
C ARG A 37 16.29 5.91 34.25
N ALA A 38 16.08 4.84 33.47
CA ALA A 38 17.13 4.28 32.64
C ALA A 38 17.66 5.31 31.63
N ARG A 39 16.77 6.04 30.95
CA ARG A 39 17.16 7.10 30.01
C ARG A 39 17.88 8.27 30.68
N GLU A 40 17.43 8.70 31.86
CA GLU A 40 18.10 9.73 32.67
C GLU A 40 19.54 9.31 33.02
N GLN A 41 19.78 8.01 33.20
CA GLN A 41 21.12 7.42 33.41
C GLN A 41 21.87 7.13 32.09
N GLY A 42 21.36 7.61 30.95
CA GLY A 42 21.95 7.38 29.62
C GLY A 42 21.87 5.92 29.14
N ARG A 43 20.98 5.11 29.72
CA ARG A 43 20.74 3.72 29.30
C ARG A 43 19.64 3.66 28.25
N VAL A 44 19.86 2.83 27.23
CA VAL A 44 18.97 2.57 26.12
C VAL A 44 18.48 1.12 26.24
N ILE A 45 17.32 0.95 26.86
CA ILE A 45 16.69 -0.37 26.99
C ILE A 45 15.88 -0.65 25.73
N ILE A 46 16.33 -1.62 24.95
CA ILE A 46 15.61 -2.14 23.77
C ILE A 46 15.37 -3.64 23.91
N SER A 47 14.20 -4.09 23.48
CA SER A 47 13.79 -5.49 23.59
C SER A 47 14.51 -6.42 22.60
N ARG A 48 14.89 -5.90 21.44
CA ARG A 48 15.62 -6.64 20.40
C ARG A 48 16.79 -5.80 19.91
N VAL A 49 18.00 -6.27 20.19
CA VAL A 49 19.23 -5.63 19.73
C VAL A 49 19.35 -5.77 18.20
N PRO A 50 19.51 -4.68 17.44
CA PRO A 50 19.74 -4.74 16.00
C PRO A 50 21.07 -5.42 15.67
N PHE A 51 21.13 -6.05 14.50
CA PHE A 51 22.38 -6.63 14.00
C PHE A 51 23.44 -5.53 13.84
N GLY A 52 24.70 -5.81 14.14
CA GLY A 52 25.78 -4.80 14.22
C GLY A 52 25.97 -4.21 15.62
N TYR A 53 25.10 -4.54 16.57
CA TYR A 53 25.16 -4.04 17.94
C TYR A 53 25.07 -5.17 18.96
N ARG A 54 25.64 -4.91 20.13
CA ARG A 54 25.45 -5.69 21.35
C ARG A 54 24.94 -4.80 22.48
N SER A 55 24.14 -5.37 23.37
CA SER A 55 23.74 -4.69 24.60
C SER A 55 24.80 -4.93 25.67
N SER A 56 25.33 -3.86 26.27
CA SER A 56 26.29 -3.92 27.37
C SER A 56 25.96 -2.84 28.40
N TYR A 57 25.75 -3.23 29.65
CA TYR A 57 25.38 -2.33 30.76
C TYR A 57 24.21 -1.37 30.46
N GLY A 58 23.23 -1.85 29.69
CA GLY A 58 22.07 -1.05 29.28
C GLY A 58 22.38 0.01 28.22
N LYS A 59 23.49 -0.10 27.48
CA LYS A 59 23.82 0.72 26.32
C LYS A 59 24.03 -0.15 25.09
N LEU A 60 23.78 0.42 23.92
CA LEU A 60 24.20 -0.19 22.66
C LEU A 60 25.67 0.08 22.42
N GLN A 61 26.43 -0.98 22.19
CA GLN A 61 27.80 -0.92 21.72
C GLN A 61 27.88 -1.58 20.35
N ILE A 62 28.81 -1.11 19.52
CA ILE A 62 29.05 -1.69 18.20
C ILE A 62 29.65 -3.08 18.41
N ASP A 63 29.06 -4.08 17.77
CA ASP A 63 29.71 -5.37 17.55
C ASP A 63 30.59 -5.24 16.31
N VAL A 64 31.91 -5.26 16.48
CA VAL A 64 32.87 -4.99 15.40
C VAL A 64 32.73 -5.98 14.23
N GLN A 65 32.38 -7.24 14.51
CA GLN A 65 32.27 -8.25 13.45
C GLN A 65 30.97 -8.09 12.67
N GLU A 66 29.83 -7.93 13.36
CA GLU A 66 28.55 -7.69 12.70
C GLU A 66 28.51 -6.32 12.00
N ALA A 67 29.17 -5.30 12.55
CA ALA A 67 29.23 -3.96 11.98
C ALA A 67 29.92 -3.93 10.61
N LYS A 68 31.04 -4.66 10.45
CA LYS A 68 31.69 -4.82 9.14
C LYS A 68 30.73 -5.41 8.09
N VAL A 69 29.85 -6.32 8.50
CA VAL A 69 28.85 -6.90 7.59
C VAL A 69 27.77 -5.88 7.25
N VAL A 70 27.34 -5.05 8.22
CA VAL A 70 26.43 -3.93 7.96
C VAL A 70 27.03 -2.94 6.97
N GLU A 71 28.29 -2.56 7.12
CA GLU A 71 29.00 -1.69 6.16
C GLU A 71 28.99 -2.29 4.75
N LYS A 72 29.32 -3.58 4.61
CA LYS A 72 29.23 -4.30 3.33
C LYS A 72 27.82 -4.28 2.74
N VAL A 73 26.79 -4.45 3.56
CA VAL A 73 25.39 -4.36 3.11
C VAL A 73 25.13 -2.99 2.48
N PHE A 74 25.51 -1.90 3.16
CA PHE A 74 25.31 -0.55 2.63
C PHE A 74 26.14 -0.28 1.36
N GLN A 75 27.37 -0.76 1.31
CA GLN A 75 28.22 -0.66 0.10
C GLN A 75 27.58 -1.36 -1.09
N TYR A 76 27.16 -2.62 -0.94
CA TYR A 76 26.51 -3.37 -2.02
C TYR A 76 25.19 -2.73 -2.48
N LEU A 77 24.43 -2.12 -1.56
CA LEU A 77 23.23 -1.37 -1.92
C LEU A 77 23.54 -0.07 -2.65
N ALA A 78 24.65 0.60 -2.30
CA ALA A 78 25.12 1.80 -2.98
C ALA A 78 25.66 1.52 -4.40
N GLU A 79 26.06 0.27 -4.66
CA GLU A 79 26.32 -0.32 -5.99
C GLU A 79 25.04 -0.81 -6.70
N GLU A 80 23.86 -0.43 -6.19
CA GLU A 80 22.56 -0.79 -6.76
C GLU A 80 22.22 -2.28 -6.79
N LYS A 81 22.92 -3.14 -6.03
CA LYS A 81 22.55 -4.56 -5.94
C LYS A 81 21.17 -4.72 -5.29
N SER A 82 20.41 -5.72 -5.75
CA SER A 82 19.09 -6.01 -5.19
C SER A 82 19.21 -6.67 -3.81
N TYR A 83 18.19 -6.56 -2.97
CA TYR A 83 18.17 -7.23 -1.67
C TYR A 83 18.43 -8.73 -1.75
N LYS A 84 17.94 -9.39 -2.81
CA LYS A 84 18.18 -10.82 -3.08
C LYS A 84 19.62 -11.10 -3.44
N SER A 85 20.22 -10.26 -4.29
CA SER A 85 21.64 -10.37 -4.63
C SER A 85 22.51 -10.20 -3.39
N VAL A 86 22.25 -9.18 -2.58
CA VAL A 86 23.00 -8.93 -1.33
C VAL A 86 22.87 -10.10 -0.36
N SER A 87 21.66 -10.62 -0.11
CA SER A 87 21.49 -11.77 0.80
C SER A 87 22.24 -13.01 0.31
N ASN A 88 22.21 -13.29 -0.99
CA ASN A 88 22.91 -14.43 -1.58
C ASN A 88 24.44 -14.27 -1.50
N MET A 89 24.95 -13.06 -1.73
CA MET A 89 26.36 -12.75 -1.54
C MET A 89 26.76 -12.97 -0.09
N LEU A 90 26.03 -12.44 0.89
CA LEU A 90 26.39 -12.64 2.30
C LEU A 90 26.40 -14.12 2.69
N ASN A 91 25.40 -14.89 2.26
CA ASN A 91 25.34 -16.32 2.54
C ASN A 91 26.49 -17.11 1.89
N SER A 92 26.83 -16.82 0.63
CA SER A 92 27.94 -17.48 -0.06
C SER A 92 29.31 -17.17 0.54
N HIS A 93 29.46 -16.00 1.16
CA HIS A 93 30.67 -15.63 1.90
C HIS A 93 30.70 -16.14 3.35
N GLY A 94 29.72 -16.97 3.75
CA GLY A 94 29.67 -17.59 5.08
C GLY A 94 29.17 -16.67 6.21
N TYR A 95 28.65 -15.48 5.90
CA TYR A 95 28.06 -14.61 6.92
C TYR A 95 26.69 -15.15 7.35
N SER A 96 26.38 -15.03 8.64
CA SER A 96 25.07 -15.36 9.18
C SER A 96 24.42 -14.15 9.84
N TYR A 97 23.08 -14.10 9.77
CA TYR A 97 22.26 -13.14 10.49
C TYR A 97 21.74 -13.80 11.76
N LYS A 98 22.42 -13.58 12.90
CA LYS A 98 22.07 -14.18 14.20
C LYS A 98 21.95 -15.71 14.11
N ASN A 99 22.99 -16.36 13.59
CA ASN A 99 23.07 -17.81 13.38
C ASN A 99 22.02 -18.37 12.40
N ARG A 100 21.47 -17.51 11.52
CA ARG A 100 20.55 -17.92 10.44
C ARG A 100 21.04 -17.39 9.09
N PRO A 101 20.63 -18.00 7.97
CA PRO A 101 20.91 -17.45 6.65
C PRO A 101 20.29 -16.06 6.47
N TRP A 102 20.97 -15.20 5.74
CA TRP A 102 20.46 -13.91 5.30
C TRP A 102 19.29 -14.08 4.34
N THR A 103 18.24 -13.30 4.57
CA THR A 103 17.10 -13.17 3.66
C THR A 103 17.00 -11.75 3.10
N PRO A 104 16.34 -11.53 1.95
CA PRO A 104 16.08 -10.19 1.43
C PRO A 104 15.36 -9.27 2.43
N SER A 105 14.54 -9.85 3.31
CA SER A 105 13.83 -9.14 4.38
C SER A 105 14.78 -8.59 5.44
N ASN A 106 15.85 -9.32 5.78
CA ASN A 106 16.89 -8.82 6.68
C ASN A 106 17.61 -7.62 6.08
N ILE A 107 17.98 -7.71 4.79
CA ILE A 107 18.64 -6.60 4.07
C ILE A 107 17.74 -5.36 4.06
N ARG A 108 16.45 -5.52 3.75
CA ARG A 108 15.47 -4.43 3.77
C ARG A 108 15.35 -3.80 5.16
N LEU A 109 15.33 -4.61 6.22
CA LEU A 109 15.26 -4.12 7.60
C LEU A 109 16.49 -3.28 7.95
N ILE A 110 17.68 -3.73 7.55
CA ILE A 110 18.92 -2.99 7.76
C ILE A 110 18.93 -1.68 6.97
N ALA A 111 18.68 -1.77 5.67
CA ALA A 111 18.73 -0.64 4.75
C ALA A 111 17.81 0.52 5.14
N LYS A 112 16.66 0.24 5.77
CA LYS A 112 15.67 1.26 6.17
C LYS A 112 15.87 1.81 7.58
N SER A 113 16.76 1.23 8.38
CA SER A 113 16.86 1.58 9.79
C SER A 113 17.86 2.73 10.00
N PRO A 114 17.43 3.90 10.51
CA PRO A 114 18.33 5.02 10.77
C PRO A 114 19.24 4.78 11.99
N ILE A 115 19.10 3.64 12.69
CA ILE A 115 19.99 3.30 13.81
C ILE A 115 21.46 3.23 13.37
N TYR A 116 21.70 2.81 12.13
CA TYR A 116 23.05 2.64 11.60
C TYR A 116 23.76 3.98 11.36
N ILE A 117 23.04 5.09 11.28
CA ILE A 117 23.59 6.45 11.29
C ILE A 117 23.54 7.10 12.69
N GLY A 118 23.31 6.30 13.73
CA GLY A 118 23.31 6.74 15.12
C GLY A 118 21.96 7.24 15.64
N GLU A 119 20.86 6.98 14.94
CA GLU A 119 19.54 7.52 15.30
C GLU A 119 18.55 6.43 15.70
N LEU A 120 18.20 6.37 16.99
CA LEU A 120 17.20 5.45 17.52
C LEU A 120 15.91 6.19 17.88
N TYR A 121 14.76 5.68 17.41
CA TYR A 121 13.46 6.32 17.61
C TYR A 121 12.52 5.43 18.45
N PHE A 122 11.98 5.98 19.52
CA PHE A 122 10.96 5.39 20.38
C PHE A 122 9.59 6.04 20.16
N ASN A 123 8.56 5.47 20.78
CA ASN A 123 7.19 5.97 20.71
C ASN A 123 6.61 5.97 19.28
N LYS A 124 6.97 4.95 18.48
CA LYS A 124 6.45 4.81 17.10
C LYS A 124 5.03 4.29 17.04
N THR A 125 4.60 3.61 18.09
CA THR A 125 3.28 2.97 18.17
C THR A 125 2.74 3.02 19.59
N THR A 126 1.43 3.14 19.70
CA THR A 126 0.66 3.05 20.95
C THR A 126 -0.36 1.94 20.82
N THR A 127 -0.53 1.12 21.86
CA THR A 127 -1.60 0.13 21.89
C THR A 127 -2.87 0.80 22.43
N ARG A 128 -3.94 0.84 21.63
CA ARG A 128 -5.29 1.24 22.04
C ARG A 128 -6.10 -0.01 22.34
N TYR A 129 -6.73 -0.05 23.50
CA TYR A 129 -7.66 -1.12 23.86
C TYR A 129 -9.07 -0.71 23.44
N LEU A 130 -9.83 -1.67 22.95
CA LEU A 130 -11.21 -1.51 22.49
C LEU A 130 -12.16 -2.05 23.57
N ASP A 131 -13.40 -1.60 23.54
CA ASP A 131 -14.43 -1.95 24.53
C ASP A 131 -14.74 -3.45 24.57
N ASP A 132 -14.44 -4.19 23.49
CA ASP A 132 -14.60 -5.64 23.39
C ASP A 132 -13.41 -6.44 23.97
N GLY A 133 -12.49 -5.77 24.68
CA GLY A 133 -11.29 -6.36 25.26
C GLY A 133 -10.16 -6.62 24.26
N LYS A 134 -10.37 -6.34 22.96
CA LYS A 134 -9.30 -6.43 21.97
C LYS A 134 -8.34 -5.25 22.08
N SER A 135 -7.18 -5.39 21.46
CA SER A 135 -6.19 -4.30 21.38
C SER A 135 -5.77 -4.08 19.93
N GLN A 136 -5.53 -2.81 19.61
CA GLN A 136 -5.07 -2.37 18.32
C GLN A 136 -3.79 -1.56 18.48
N ILE A 137 -2.78 -1.88 17.66
CA ILE A 137 -1.55 -1.09 17.60
C ILE A 137 -1.78 0.08 16.63
N ILE A 138 -1.74 1.30 17.16
CA ILE A 138 -1.84 2.55 16.41
C ILE A 138 -0.42 3.07 16.16
N LYS A 139 -0.14 3.57 14.96
CA LYS A 139 1.11 4.25 14.66
C LYS A 139 1.02 5.70 15.12
N ASN A 140 2.00 6.15 15.90
CA ASN A 140 2.07 7.54 16.34
C ASN A 140 2.67 8.41 15.23
N PRO A 141 2.24 9.67 15.10
CA PRO A 141 2.85 10.60 14.16
C PRO A 141 4.34 10.81 14.47
N GLN A 142 5.14 11.11 13.44
CA GLN A 142 6.60 11.22 13.57
C GLN A 142 7.04 12.35 14.50
N SER A 143 6.22 13.41 14.65
CA SER A 143 6.46 14.51 15.60
C SER A 143 6.47 14.06 17.07
N GLU A 144 5.80 12.95 17.40
CA GLU A 144 5.78 12.37 18.74
C GLU A 144 6.92 11.36 18.98
N TRP A 145 7.69 11.04 17.94
CA TRP A 145 8.76 10.07 18.07
C TRP A 145 9.92 10.66 18.87
N LYS A 146 10.40 9.88 19.83
CA LYS A 146 11.51 10.30 20.70
C LYS A 146 12.82 9.78 20.13
N LYS A 147 13.69 10.69 19.66
CA LYS A 147 15.02 10.38 19.14
C LYS A 147 16.04 10.24 20.27
N ILE A 148 16.89 9.23 20.19
CA ILE A 148 18.03 8.99 21.07
C ILE A 148 19.26 8.71 20.20
N SER A 149 20.38 9.34 20.54
CA SER A 149 21.66 9.12 19.86
C SER A 149 22.28 7.79 20.31
N VAL A 150 22.79 7.02 19.35
CA VAL A 150 23.51 5.76 19.58
C VAL A 150 24.77 5.74 18.71
N PRO A 151 25.74 4.84 18.96
CA PRO A 151 26.91 4.72 18.08
C PRO A 151 26.50 4.44 16.62
N SER A 152 27.08 5.16 15.67
CA SER A 152 26.86 4.96 14.24
C SER A 152 27.79 3.88 13.69
N ILE A 153 27.32 3.13 12.71
CA ILE A 153 28.10 2.12 11.95
C ILE A 153 28.37 2.61 10.52
N VAL A 154 27.46 3.40 9.95
CA VAL A 154 27.61 3.95 8.60
C VAL A 154 27.50 5.47 8.62
N THR A 155 28.09 6.11 7.62
CA THR A 155 28.02 7.55 7.46
C THR A 155 26.64 8.01 6.97
N PRO A 156 26.17 9.20 7.38
CA PRO A 156 24.92 9.79 6.88
C PRO A 156 24.86 9.88 5.35
N GLU A 157 26.00 10.11 4.70
CA GLU A 157 26.12 10.25 3.24
C GLU A 157 25.84 8.91 2.54
N LEU A 158 26.44 7.82 3.05
CA LEU A 158 26.23 6.48 2.50
C LEU A 158 24.78 6.03 2.68
N PHE A 159 24.21 6.26 3.87
CA PHE A 159 22.82 5.95 4.15
C PHE A 159 21.87 6.72 3.22
N SER A 160 22.10 8.03 3.05
CA SER A 160 21.28 8.89 2.19
C SER A 160 21.37 8.49 0.72
N ARG A 161 22.55 8.10 0.24
CA ARG A 161 22.73 7.54 -1.10
C ARG A 161 21.88 6.29 -1.30
N VAL A 162 21.90 5.35 -0.34
CA VAL A 162 21.07 4.14 -0.41
C VAL A 162 19.58 4.49 -0.40
N GLN A 163 19.11 5.40 0.46
CA GLN A 163 17.70 5.81 0.46
C GLN A 163 17.27 6.37 -0.90
N ARG A 164 18.11 7.18 -1.55
CA ARG A 164 17.84 7.75 -2.88
C ARG A 164 17.72 6.67 -3.96
N ILE A 165 18.63 5.69 -3.98
CA ILE A 165 18.56 4.57 -4.93
C ILE A 165 17.26 3.79 -4.73
N LEU A 166 16.86 3.54 -3.47
CA LEU A 166 15.65 2.81 -3.15
C LEU A 166 14.37 3.57 -3.53
N SER A 167 14.34 4.90 -3.37
CA SER A 167 13.20 5.71 -3.81
C SER A 167 13.08 5.70 -5.33
N MET A 168 14.18 5.92 -6.06
CA MET A 168 14.21 5.91 -7.53
C MET A 168 13.72 4.57 -8.11
N LYS A 169 14.10 3.44 -7.51
CA LYS A 169 13.62 2.11 -7.93
C LYS A 169 12.12 1.92 -7.68
N THR A 170 11.59 2.53 -6.62
CA THR A 170 10.15 2.51 -6.31
C THR A 170 9.38 3.35 -7.33
N ASP A 171 9.85 4.56 -7.63
CA ASP A 171 9.21 5.47 -8.58
C ASP A 171 9.20 4.90 -10.00
N LYS A 172 10.32 4.30 -10.44
CA LYS A 172 10.38 3.60 -11.73
C LYS A 172 9.38 2.45 -11.82
N LYS A 173 9.20 1.72 -10.72
CA LYS A 173 8.25 0.61 -10.66
C LYS A 173 6.79 1.10 -10.75
N ILE A 174 6.45 2.16 -10.01
CA ILE A 174 5.11 2.78 -10.06
C ILE A 174 4.81 3.27 -11.48
N LYS A 175 5.73 4.01 -12.11
CA LYS A 175 5.58 4.47 -13.49
C LYS A 175 5.41 3.33 -14.50
N LEU A 176 6.15 2.23 -14.31
CA LEU A 176 6.01 1.05 -15.16
C LEU A 176 4.64 0.38 -14.98
N GLU A 177 4.14 0.29 -13.74
CA GLU A 177 2.83 -0.27 -13.43
C GLU A 177 1.70 0.61 -13.97
N GLU A 178 1.79 1.93 -13.84
CA GLU A 178 0.86 2.90 -14.42
C GLU A 178 0.83 2.82 -15.96
N ASN A 179 2.00 2.75 -16.59
CA ASN A 179 2.11 2.61 -18.05
C ASN A 179 1.52 1.28 -18.54
N ASN A 180 1.81 0.17 -17.87
CA ASN A 180 1.24 -1.14 -18.21
C ASN A 180 -0.29 -1.16 -18.01
N MET A 181 -0.79 -0.54 -16.94
CA MET A 181 -2.22 -0.45 -16.66
C MET A 181 -2.94 0.43 -17.69
N THR A 182 -2.28 1.46 -18.22
CA THR A 182 -2.81 2.34 -19.27
C THR A 182 -2.74 1.66 -20.65
N SER A 183 -1.66 0.93 -20.93
CA SER A 183 -1.44 0.23 -22.21
C SER A 183 -2.31 -1.02 -22.39
N ASN A 184 -2.86 -1.59 -21.32
CA ASN A 184 -3.70 -2.80 -21.37
C ASN A 184 -5.21 -2.49 -21.31
N LYS A 185 -5.59 -1.21 -21.43
CA LYS A 185 -6.99 -0.81 -21.48
C LYS A 185 -7.59 -1.17 -22.84
N LYS A 186 -8.76 -1.80 -22.80
CA LYS A 186 -9.49 -2.28 -23.97
C LYS A 186 -10.02 -1.15 -24.83
N ILE A 187 -10.05 -1.40 -26.14
CA ILE A 187 -10.79 -0.61 -27.12
C ILE A 187 -12.16 -1.27 -27.29
N VAL A 188 -13.23 -0.54 -27.02
CA VAL A 188 -14.59 -1.08 -27.10
C VAL A 188 -15.43 -0.31 -28.09
N PHE A 189 -16.42 -0.97 -28.67
CA PHE A 189 -17.38 -0.34 -29.57
C PHE A 189 -18.75 -0.28 -28.92
N TYR A 190 -19.39 0.89 -28.95
CA TYR A 190 -20.77 1.09 -28.48
C TYR A 190 -21.68 1.51 -29.62
N HIS A 191 -22.83 0.83 -29.76
CA HIS A 191 -23.86 1.22 -30.72
C HIS A 191 -25.28 0.97 -30.21
N ARG A 192 -26.21 1.78 -30.71
CA ARG A 192 -27.66 1.63 -30.50
C ARG A 192 -28.35 1.45 -31.84
N THR A 193 -29.10 0.37 -32.01
CA THR A 193 -29.85 0.07 -33.24
C THR A 193 -31.37 0.12 -33.02
N ASN A 194 -32.12 0.50 -34.06
CA ASN A 194 -33.59 0.44 -34.08
C ASN A 194 -34.11 -0.82 -34.79
N VAL A 195 -33.34 -1.35 -35.75
CA VAL A 195 -33.60 -2.59 -36.49
C VAL A 195 -32.22 -3.10 -36.94
N GLY A 196 -31.84 -4.29 -36.51
CA GLY A 196 -30.60 -4.95 -36.92
C GLY A 196 -30.08 -5.88 -35.83
N SER A 197 -29.52 -7.02 -36.23
CA SER A 197 -28.92 -8.00 -35.32
C SER A 197 -27.45 -7.67 -35.06
N LYS A 198 -26.83 -8.32 -34.07
CA LYS A 198 -25.39 -8.24 -33.80
C LYS A 198 -24.53 -8.61 -35.02
N GLU A 199 -25.05 -9.42 -35.95
CA GLU A 199 -24.34 -9.83 -37.17
C GLU A 199 -24.12 -8.66 -38.15
N ASP A 200 -25.04 -7.69 -38.20
CA ASP A 200 -24.98 -6.56 -39.14
C ASP A 200 -23.76 -5.65 -38.92
N TYR A 201 -23.13 -5.73 -37.75
CA TYR A 201 -22.02 -4.87 -37.32
C TYR A 201 -20.66 -5.59 -37.27
N GLN A 202 -20.62 -6.90 -37.54
CA GLN A 202 -19.36 -7.65 -37.69
C GLN A 202 -18.46 -7.09 -38.81
N PRO A 203 -18.98 -6.66 -39.98
CA PRO A 203 -18.16 -6.06 -41.03
C PRO A 203 -17.54 -4.72 -40.61
N ILE A 204 -18.26 -3.92 -39.80
CA ILE A 204 -17.74 -2.66 -39.23
C ILE A 204 -16.59 -2.97 -38.27
N GLY A 205 -16.70 -4.03 -37.45
CA GLY A 205 -15.61 -4.48 -36.59
C GLY A 205 -14.30 -4.76 -37.35
N GLN A 206 -14.39 -5.32 -38.56
CA GLN A 206 -13.22 -5.58 -39.42
C GLN A 206 -12.62 -4.30 -40.03
N ILE A 207 -13.47 -3.35 -40.45
CA ILE A 207 -13.04 -2.04 -40.98
C ILE A 207 -12.39 -1.19 -39.88
N LEU A 208 -12.94 -1.24 -38.67
CA LEU A 208 -12.39 -0.52 -37.52
C LEU A 208 -11.07 -1.12 -37.05
N LYS A 209 -10.91 -2.44 -37.18
CA LYS A 209 -9.66 -3.14 -36.87
C LYS A 209 -8.46 -2.62 -37.67
N SER A 210 -8.65 -2.28 -38.95
CA SER A 210 -7.56 -1.77 -39.79
C SER A 210 -7.19 -0.31 -39.51
N LYS A 211 -8.09 0.48 -38.90
CA LYS A 211 -7.87 1.91 -38.59
C LYS A 211 -7.51 2.21 -37.13
N LEU A 212 -8.04 1.43 -36.16
CA LEU A 212 -7.99 1.77 -34.72
C LEU A 212 -7.39 0.66 -33.84
N GLY A 213 -6.99 -0.48 -34.42
CA GLY A 213 -6.57 -1.66 -33.66
C GLY A 213 -7.73 -2.61 -33.33
N ASN A 214 -7.45 -3.73 -32.66
CA ASN A 214 -8.48 -4.71 -32.30
C ASN A 214 -9.53 -4.08 -31.37
N ILE A 215 -10.80 -4.17 -31.73
CA ILE A 215 -11.91 -3.93 -30.80
C ILE A 215 -12.06 -5.17 -29.93
N ASP A 216 -11.79 -5.02 -28.63
CA ASP A 216 -11.82 -6.12 -27.66
C ASP A 216 -13.24 -6.56 -27.28
N LYS A 217 -14.21 -5.65 -27.36
CA LYS A 217 -15.60 -5.93 -26.95
C LYS A 217 -16.60 -4.99 -27.62
N PHE A 218 -17.77 -5.54 -27.94
CA PHE A 218 -18.90 -4.83 -28.52
C PHE A 218 -20.05 -4.75 -27.51
N TYR A 219 -20.58 -3.55 -27.31
CA TYR A 219 -21.77 -3.28 -26.50
C TYR A 219 -22.85 -2.73 -27.41
N ILE A 220 -23.91 -3.52 -27.61
CA ILE A 220 -25.00 -3.18 -28.53
C ILE A 220 -26.31 -3.22 -27.74
N ASP A 221 -27.10 -2.16 -27.83
CA ASP A 221 -28.46 -2.09 -27.29
C ASP A 221 -29.46 -2.20 -28.44
N ASP A 222 -30.32 -3.23 -28.41
CA ASP A 222 -31.39 -3.49 -29.39
C ASP A 222 -32.75 -2.95 -28.86
N SER A 223 -33.61 -2.47 -29.79
CA SER A 223 -35.06 -2.26 -29.60
C SER A 223 -35.51 -1.53 -28.32
N CYS A 224 -34.75 -0.52 -27.87
CA CYS A 224 -35.20 0.37 -26.78
C CYS A 224 -36.09 1.49 -27.34
N SER A 225 -37.40 1.24 -27.42
CA SER A 225 -38.39 2.32 -27.54
C SER A 225 -38.40 3.16 -26.25
N GLY A 226 -38.42 4.49 -26.39
CA GLY A 226 -38.89 5.41 -25.35
C GLY A 226 -38.04 5.70 -24.10
N ILE A 227 -36.94 4.99 -23.78
CA ILE A 227 -36.16 5.30 -22.56
C ILE A 227 -35.17 6.45 -22.82
N SER A 228 -35.40 7.59 -22.16
CA SER A 228 -34.66 8.85 -22.31
C SER A 228 -33.24 8.84 -21.76
N ASP A 229 -32.87 7.89 -20.90
CA ASP A 229 -31.58 7.87 -20.18
C ASP A 229 -30.60 6.80 -20.72
N PRO A 230 -29.45 7.19 -21.32
CA PRO A 230 -28.40 6.28 -21.77
C PRO A 230 -27.82 5.39 -20.66
N PHE A 231 -27.77 5.86 -19.42
CA PHE A 231 -27.20 5.10 -18.28
C PHE A 231 -28.11 3.97 -17.80
N LYS A 232 -29.37 3.91 -18.25
CA LYS A 232 -30.33 2.85 -17.89
C LYS A 232 -30.36 1.68 -18.89
N ARG A 233 -29.59 1.76 -19.98
CA ARG A 233 -29.59 0.72 -21.02
C ARG A 233 -28.72 -0.46 -20.62
N GLY A 234 -29.17 -1.68 -20.92
CA GLY A 234 -28.55 -2.91 -20.42
C GLY A 234 -27.10 -3.10 -20.85
N SER A 235 -26.77 -2.86 -22.12
CA SER A 235 -25.39 -2.98 -22.61
C SER A 235 -24.54 -1.79 -22.18
N PHE A 236 -25.12 -0.58 -22.14
CA PHE A 236 -24.42 0.59 -21.60
C PHE A 236 -24.05 0.44 -20.12
N GLN A 237 -24.93 -0.14 -19.29
CA GLN A 237 -24.63 -0.42 -17.88
C GLN A 237 -23.49 -1.42 -17.70
N LYS A 238 -23.43 -2.45 -18.55
CA LYS A 238 -22.29 -3.39 -18.56
C LYS A 238 -21.00 -2.67 -18.92
N MET A 239 -21.04 -1.80 -19.94
CA MET A 239 -19.90 -0.98 -20.34
C MET A 239 -19.48 -0.01 -19.24
N LYS A 240 -20.44 0.65 -18.57
CA LYS A 240 -20.21 1.56 -17.44
C LYS A 240 -19.43 0.88 -16.33
N LYS A 241 -19.81 -0.34 -15.94
CA LYS A 241 -19.08 -1.13 -14.93
C LYS A 241 -17.65 -1.43 -15.37
N ASP A 242 -17.45 -1.79 -16.64
CA ASP A 242 -16.13 -2.08 -17.19
C ASP A 242 -15.25 -0.81 -17.29
N ILE A 243 -15.85 0.37 -17.51
CA ILE A 243 -15.19 1.69 -17.47
C ILE A 243 -14.80 2.06 -16.03
N GLU A 244 -15.72 1.92 -15.08
CA GLU A 244 -15.48 2.21 -13.65
C GLU A 244 -14.43 1.27 -13.05
N ALA A 245 -14.34 0.03 -13.57
CA ALA A 245 -13.27 -0.91 -13.24
C ALA A 245 -11.92 -0.56 -13.91
N GLY A 246 -11.84 0.52 -14.68
CA GLY A 246 -10.63 0.99 -15.35
C GLY A 246 -10.17 0.12 -16.52
N MET A 247 -11.01 -0.81 -17.01
CA MET A 247 -10.65 -1.78 -18.04
C MET A 247 -10.71 -1.22 -19.46
N ILE A 248 -11.40 -0.09 -19.66
CA ILE A 248 -11.66 0.51 -20.97
C ILE A 248 -10.91 1.83 -21.08
N GLY A 249 -10.21 2.02 -22.19
CA GLY A 249 -9.39 3.22 -22.45
C GLY A 249 -9.84 4.00 -23.67
N LYS A 250 -10.53 3.32 -24.60
CA LYS A 250 -11.04 3.93 -25.81
C LYS A 250 -12.43 3.38 -26.13
N MET A 251 -13.35 4.28 -26.42
CA MET A 251 -14.72 3.96 -26.83
C MET A 251 -14.94 4.46 -28.25
N VAL A 252 -15.24 3.53 -29.15
CA VAL A 252 -15.54 3.81 -30.54
C VAL A 252 -17.05 3.88 -30.73
N ILE A 253 -17.52 4.94 -31.36
CA ILE A 253 -18.94 5.19 -31.65
C ILE A 253 -19.14 5.54 -33.11
N LYS A 254 -20.30 5.19 -33.67
CA LYS A 254 -20.62 5.48 -35.08
C LYS A 254 -21.11 6.92 -35.31
N ASP A 255 -21.91 7.45 -34.39
CA ASP A 255 -22.46 8.82 -34.46
C ASP A 255 -22.97 9.22 -33.06
N TYR A 256 -22.79 10.48 -32.68
CA TYR A 256 -23.32 11.08 -31.46
C TYR A 256 -24.84 10.93 -31.33
N ASN A 257 -25.58 10.99 -32.45
CA ASN A 257 -27.04 10.85 -32.49
C ASN A 257 -27.54 9.46 -32.02
N ARG A 258 -26.64 8.50 -31.84
CA ARG A 258 -26.96 7.14 -31.37
C ARG A 258 -26.80 6.96 -29.86
N ILE A 259 -26.08 7.84 -29.17
CA ILE A 259 -25.91 7.79 -27.72
C ILE A 259 -27.13 8.37 -27.01
N SER A 260 -27.59 9.56 -27.43
CA SER A 260 -28.83 10.17 -26.92
C SER A 260 -29.47 11.08 -27.97
N ARG A 261 -30.80 11.26 -27.90
CA ARG A 261 -31.54 12.27 -28.70
C ARG A 261 -31.63 13.63 -27.99
N ASN A 262 -31.11 13.72 -26.76
CA ASN A 262 -31.10 14.90 -25.90
C ASN A 262 -29.65 15.34 -25.66
N ASN A 263 -29.35 16.61 -25.91
CA ASN A 263 -27.99 17.19 -25.75
C ASN A 263 -27.49 17.12 -24.31
N GLU A 264 -28.37 17.20 -23.31
CA GLU A 264 -27.98 17.13 -21.90
C GLU A 264 -27.48 15.74 -21.50
N ASP A 265 -28.12 14.68 -21.99
CA ASP A 265 -27.73 13.32 -21.65
C ASP A 265 -26.46 12.89 -22.38
N LEU A 266 -26.21 13.43 -23.59
CA LEU A 266 -24.93 13.27 -24.26
C LEU A 266 -23.79 13.91 -23.46
N ALA A 267 -24.00 15.13 -22.95
CA ALA A 267 -23.00 15.82 -22.14
C ALA A 267 -22.64 15.02 -20.88
N LYS A 268 -23.63 14.45 -20.17
CA LYS A 268 -23.39 13.58 -19.01
C LYS A 268 -22.56 12.34 -19.35
N VAL A 269 -22.82 11.72 -20.49
CA VAL A 269 -22.05 10.54 -20.94
C VAL A 269 -20.61 10.92 -21.28
N LEU A 270 -20.39 12.03 -21.99
CA LEU A 270 -19.04 12.49 -22.33
C LEU A 270 -18.24 12.90 -21.09
N ASP A 271 -18.88 13.55 -20.12
CA ASP A 271 -18.25 13.91 -18.85
C ASP A 271 -17.87 12.68 -18.02
N PHE A 272 -18.76 11.69 -17.95
CA PHE A 272 -18.46 10.39 -17.33
C PHE A 272 -17.25 9.70 -17.97
N LEU A 273 -17.19 9.65 -19.30
CA LEU A 273 -16.09 9.02 -20.03
C LEU A 273 -14.77 9.75 -19.81
N ARG A 274 -14.79 11.09 -19.88
CA ARG A 274 -13.63 11.93 -19.64
C ARG A 274 -13.10 11.77 -18.22
N THR A 275 -13.98 11.79 -17.21
CA THR A 275 -13.62 11.63 -15.80
C THR A 275 -12.98 10.27 -15.52
N ASN A 276 -13.37 9.23 -16.27
CA ASN A 276 -12.79 7.89 -16.16
C ASN A 276 -11.61 7.64 -17.11
N GLY A 277 -11.14 8.67 -17.82
CA GLY A 277 -10.00 8.58 -18.73
C GLY A 277 -10.24 7.69 -19.95
N VAL A 278 -11.47 7.71 -20.49
CA VAL A 278 -11.86 7.01 -21.73
C VAL A 278 -11.85 8.00 -22.90
N GLU A 279 -11.02 7.72 -23.90
CA GLU A 279 -10.99 8.48 -25.16
C GLU A 279 -12.17 8.07 -26.05
N VAL A 280 -12.92 9.03 -26.59
CA VAL A 280 -14.04 8.75 -27.51
C VAL A 280 -13.57 8.97 -28.95
N VAL A 281 -13.74 7.95 -29.80
CA VAL A 281 -13.41 8.00 -31.23
C VAL A 281 -14.67 7.78 -32.06
N ILE A 282 -14.87 8.62 -33.07
CA ILE A 282 -16.05 8.57 -33.95
C ILE A 282 -15.62 7.95 -35.27
N CYS A 283 -16.44 7.03 -35.79
CA CYS A 283 -16.23 6.39 -37.07
C CYS A 283 -17.37 6.75 -38.01
N ASN A 284 -17.14 7.83 -38.77
CA ASN A 284 -17.94 8.22 -39.92
C ASN A 284 -17.61 7.35 -41.13
#